data_AF-A0A839UW13-F1
#
_entry.id   AF-A0A839UW13-F1
#
_cell.length_a   1.000
_cell.length_b   1.000
_cell.length_c   1.000
_cell.angle_alpha   90.00
_cell.angle_beta   90.00
_cell.angle_gamma   90.00
#
_symmetry.space_group_name_H-M   'P 1'
#
loop_
_entity.id
_entity.type
_entity.pdbx_description
1 polymer ?
#
loop_
_entity_poly.entity_id
_entity_poly.type
_entity_poly.pdbx_seq_one_letter_code
_entity_poly.pdbx_strand_id
1 'polypeptide(L)'
;MSDSSSDDDLTLEPGEFALVIGQQGEHMSVRIASATEIDEDAPELPVPALLVAALAKRLLDDPEFHDEMLDWYDENAGDDEDEP
;
A
#
# COMPACT_ATOMS: atom_id res chain seq x y z
N MET A 1 2.95 -27.16 7.05
CA MET A 1 3.89 -26.04 7.17
C MET A 1 4.64 -25.94 5.86
N SER A 2 4.17 -25.05 4.98
CA SER A 2 4.95 -24.39 3.93
C SER A 2 4.27 -23.05 3.69
N ASP A 3 5.06 -22.00 3.80
CA ASP A 3 4.78 -20.59 3.53
C ASP A 3 3.99 -20.39 2.23
N SER A 4 2.76 -19.87 2.30
CA SER A 4 2.20 -19.08 1.19
C SER A 4 2.77 -17.68 1.31
N SER A 5 4.02 -17.50 0.86
CA SER A 5 4.48 -16.17 0.49
C SER A 5 3.94 -15.94 -0.92
N SER A 6 2.72 -15.39 -1.03
CA SER A 6 2.30 -14.73 -2.27
C SER A 6 3.23 -13.54 -2.45
N ASP A 7 4.27 -13.75 -3.26
CA ASP A 7 5.06 -12.66 -3.80
C ASP A 7 4.23 -12.12 -4.97
N ASP A 8 3.24 -11.28 -4.66
CA ASP A 8 2.47 -10.57 -5.67
C ASP A 8 3.43 -9.65 -6.42
N ASP A 9 3.76 -10.03 -7.66
CA ASP A 9 4.71 -9.32 -8.51
C ASP A 9 4.10 -7.97 -8.92
N LEU A 10 4.39 -6.94 -8.12
CA LEU A 10 3.78 -5.62 -8.23
C LEU A 10 4.44 -4.83 -9.37
N THR A 11 3.81 -4.85 -10.54
CA THR A 11 4.29 -4.12 -11.72
C THR A 11 3.75 -2.69 -11.70
N LEU A 12 4.65 -1.70 -11.70
CA LEU A 12 4.31 -0.27 -11.72
C LEU A 12 4.82 0.41 -13.00
N GLU A 13 4.00 1.27 -13.59
CA GLU A 13 4.40 2.15 -14.70
C GLU A 13 5.20 3.37 -14.21
N PRO A 14 6.06 3.97 -15.05
CA PRO A 14 6.83 5.16 -14.66
C PRO A 14 5.95 6.29 -14.12
N GLY A 15 6.25 6.72 -12.88
CA GLY A 15 5.48 7.75 -12.18
C GLY A 15 4.36 7.21 -11.29
N GLU A 16 4.14 5.90 -11.27
CA GLU A 16 3.22 5.26 -10.33
C GLU A 16 3.89 4.95 -8.99
N PHE A 17 3.05 4.97 -7.96
CA PHE A 17 3.40 4.68 -6.58
C PHE A 17 2.39 3.70 -6.01
N ALA A 18 2.87 2.66 -5.35
CA ALA A 18 2.04 1.75 -4.59
C ALA A 18 2.24 1.94 -3.10
N LEU A 19 1.14 1.86 -2.37
CA LEU A 19 1.14 1.74 -0.92
C LEU A 19 0.89 0.27 -0.57
N VAL A 20 1.90 -0.40 -0.06
CA VAL A 20 1.81 -1.79 0.38
C VAL A 20 1.55 -1.82 1.87
N ILE A 21 0.44 -2.41 2.25
CA ILE A 21 0.02 -2.60 3.63
C ILE A 21 0.18 -4.08 3.97
N GLY A 22 0.99 -4.38 4.99
CA GLY A 22 1.15 -5.73 5.51
C GLY A 22 0.65 -5.81 6.95
N GLN A 23 -0.25 -6.74 7.22
CA GLN A 23 -0.78 -7.00 8.56
C GLN A 23 -0.30 -8.37 9.05
N GLN A 24 0.31 -8.40 10.24
CA GLN A 24 0.71 -9.64 10.92
C GLN A 24 0.18 -9.62 12.36
N GLY A 25 -1.00 -10.23 12.55
CA GLY A 25 -1.73 -10.15 13.83
C GLY A 25 -2.10 -8.70 14.12
N GLU A 26 -1.68 -8.19 15.30
CA GLU A 26 -1.92 -6.81 15.71
C GLU A 26 -0.89 -5.80 15.14
N HIS A 27 0.12 -6.28 14.41
CA HIS A 27 1.17 -5.43 13.86
C HIS A 27 0.90 -5.07 12.41
N MET A 28 0.75 -3.77 12.14
CA MET A 28 0.69 -3.21 10.79
C MET A 28 2.07 -2.75 10.34
N SER A 29 2.36 -2.94 9.07
CA SER A 29 3.51 -2.37 8.37
C SER A 29 3.05 -1.69 7.09
N VAL A 30 3.68 -0.56 6.76
CA VAL A 30 3.38 0.21 5.56
C VAL A 30 4.67 0.43 4.79
N ARG A 31 4.65 0.19 3.49
CA ARG A 31 5.77 0.42 2.58
C ARG A 31 5.27 1.18 1.35
N ILE A 32 6.09 2.08 0.85
CA ILE A 32 5.80 2.80 -0.41
C ILE A 32 6.76 2.25 -1.46
N ALA A 33 6.22 1.77 -2.56
CA ALA A 33 6.99 1.34 -3.74
C ALA A 33 6.77 2.34 -4.88
N SER A 34 7.79 2.55 -5.71
CA SER A 34 7.71 3.39 -6.90
C SER A 34 8.37 2.68 -8.08
N ALA A 35 7.84 2.90 -9.29
CA ALA A 35 8.43 2.35 -10.51
C ALA A 35 9.81 2.95 -10.85
N THR A 36 10.11 4.11 -10.28
CA THR A 36 11.32 4.89 -10.57
C THR A 36 11.95 5.33 -9.26
N GLU A 37 13.28 5.34 -9.22
CA GLU A 37 14.03 5.91 -8.10
C GLU A 37 13.63 7.38 -7.93
N ILE A 38 13.24 7.74 -6.70
CA ILE A 38 13.00 9.12 -6.34
C ILE A 38 14.36 9.74 -6.08
N ASP A 39 14.68 10.80 -6.83
CA ASP A 39 15.88 11.59 -6.60
C ASP A 39 15.77 12.30 -5.25
N GLU A 40 16.62 11.91 -4.28
CA GLU A 40 16.65 12.47 -2.93
C GLU A 40 17.14 13.92 -2.90
N ASP A 41 17.85 14.36 -3.95
CA ASP A 41 18.33 15.73 -4.13
C ASP A 41 17.33 16.61 -4.91
N ALA A 42 16.19 16.05 -5.32
CA ALA A 42 15.14 16.81 -5.98
C ALA A 42 14.58 17.88 -5.02
N PRO A 43 14.38 19.13 -5.48
CA PRO A 43 13.92 20.22 -4.62
C PRO A 43 12.51 19.98 -4.08
N GLU A 44 11.69 19.19 -4.78
CA GLU A 44 10.33 18.85 -4.40
C GLU A 44 10.02 17.41 -4.82
N LEU A 45 9.32 16.68 -3.94
CA LEU A 45 8.78 15.37 -4.27
C LEU A 45 7.60 15.51 -5.23
N PRO A 46 7.39 14.53 -6.15
CA PRO A 46 6.18 14.48 -6.96
C PRO A 46 4.93 14.50 -6.08
N VAL A 47 3.89 15.22 -6.49
CA VAL A 47 2.62 15.28 -5.77
C VAL A 47 2.06 13.88 -5.44
N PRO A 48 2.08 12.88 -6.36
CA PRO A 48 1.65 11.52 -6.03
C PRO A 48 2.43 10.90 -4.86
N ALA A 49 3.75 11.09 -4.80
CA ALA A 49 4.57 10.61 -3.69
C ALA A 49 4.17 11.27 -2.36
N LEU A 50 3.88 12.57 -2.37
CA LEU A 50 3.41 13.29 -1.18
C LEU A 50 2.03 12.80 -0.70
N LEU A 51 1.12 12.51 -1.63
CA LEU A 51 -0.21 11.99 -1.30
C LEU A 51 -0.12 10.59 -0.69
N VAL A 52 0.68 9.71 -1.29
CA VAL A 52 0.89 8.34 -0.78
C VAL A 52 1.59 8.38 0.58
N ALA A 53 2.57 9.26 0.78
CA ALA A 53 3.21 9.45 2.08
C ALA A 53 2.25 9.99 3.15
N ALA A 54 1.38 10.94 2.80
CA ALA A 54 0.36 11.45 3.71
C ALA A 54 -0.65 10.37 4.11
N LEU A 55 -1.06 9.53 3.16
CA LEU A 55 -1.96 8.40 3.42
C LEU A 55 -1.28 7.35 4.30
N ALA A 56 -0.03 6.98 4.00
CA ALA A 56 0.78 6.08 4.81
C ALA A 56 0.88 6.57 6.26
N LYS A 57 1.16 7.88 6.44
CA LYS A 57 1.23 8.51 7.76
C LYS A 57 -0.11 8.41 8.48
N ARG A 58 -1.22 8.73 7.81
CA ARG A 58 -2.54 8.69 8.41
C ARG A 58 -2.90 7.28 8.88
N LEU A 59 -2.64 6.26 8.07
CA LEU A 59 -2.88 4.86 8.45
C LEU A 59 -2.10 4.44 9.70
N LEU A 60 -0.89 4.96 9.89
CA LEU A 60 -0.07 4.65 11.07
C LEU A 60 -0.49 5.46 12.33
N ASP A 61 -0.92 6.69 12.14
CA ASP A 61 -1.23 7.63 13.23
C ASP A 61 -2.70 7.54 13.70
N ASP A 62 -3.60 7.00 12.88
CA ASP A 62 -5.06 6.97 13.09
C ASP A 62 -5.60 5.53 13.00
N PRO A 63 -5.67 4.80 14.13
CA PRO A 63 -6.15 3.41 14.15
C PRO A 63 -7.61 3.24 13.73
N GLU A 64 -8.47 4.24 13.98
CA GLU A 64 -9.88 4.16 13.57
C GLU A 64 -10.00 4.21 12.04
N PHE A 65 -9.21 5.09 11.40
CA PHE A 65 -9.13 5.14 9.93
C PHE A 65 -8.49 3.89 9.33
N HIS A 66 -7.50 3.31 10.01
CA HIS A 66 -6.90 2.05 9.60
C HIS A 66 -7.93 0.92 9.56
N ASP A 67 -8.71 0.75 10.63
CA ASP A 67 -9.70 -0.32 10.71
C ASP A 67 -10.82 -0.11 9.67
N GLU A 68 -11.30 1.12 9.47
CA GLU A 68 -12.29 1.46 8.43
C GLU A 68 -11.77 1.13 7.02
N MET A 69 -10.50 1.40 6.73
CA MET A 69 -9.90 1.10 5.42
C MET A 69 -9.74 -0.39 5.16
N LEU A 70 -9.37 -1.17 6.20
CA LEU A 70 -9.25 -2.63 6.06
C LEU A 70 -10.62 -3.28 5.90
N ASP A 71 -11.60 -2.88 6.71
CA ASP A 71 -12.97 -3.35 6.59
C ASP A 71 -13.50 -3.07 5.18
N TRP A 72 -13.32 -1.85 4.67
CA TRP A 72 -13.69 -1.51 3.29
C TRP A 72 -12.96 -2.38 2.27
N TYR A 73 -11.66 -2.63 2.43
CA TYR A 73 -10.91 -3.46 1.50
C TYR A 73 -11.45 -4.89 1.49
N ASP A 74 -11.67 -5.51 2.64
CA ASP A 74 -12.21 -6.87 2.74
C ASP A 74 -13.62 -6.99 2.15
N GLU A 75 -14.45 -5.95 2.32
CA GLU A 75 -15.79 -5.88 1.74
C GLU A 75 -15.79 -5.75 0.20
N ASN A 76 -14.73 -5.18 -0.38
CA ASN A 76 -14.65 -4.85 -1.81
C ASN A 76 -13.64 -5.72 -2.58
N ALA A 77 -12.74 -6.43 -1.89
CA ALA A 77 -11.77 -7.36 -2.47
C ALA A 77 -12.43 -8.66 -2.97
N GLY A 78 -13.67 -8.92 -2.57
CA GLY A 78 -14.43 -10.12 -2.94
C GLY A 78 -15.08 -10.11 -4.34
N ASP A 79 -14.77 -9.16 -5.22
CA ASP A 79 -15.35 -9.10 -6.58
C ASP A 79 -14.40 -9.61 -7.69
N ASP A 80 -13.15 -9.98 -7.36
CA ASP A 80 -12.14 -10.51 -8.31
C ASP A 80 -11.85 -12.02 -8.16
N GLU A 81 -12.52 -12.74 -7.24
CA GLU A 81 -12.33 -14.19 -7.02
C GLU A 81 -13.40 -15.09 -7.68
N ASP A 82 -14.31 -14.55 -8.50
CA ASP A 82 -15.34 -15.32 -9.23
C ASP A 82 -15.32 -15.04 -10.75
N GLU A 83 -14.34 -15.62 -11.46
CA GLU A 83 -14.56 -15.99 -12.88
C GLU A 83 -14.38 -17.52 -13.04
N PRO A 84 -15.43 -18.27 -13.42
CA PRO A 84 -15.44 -19.75 -13.48
C PRO A 84 -14.67 -20.37 -14.65
#